data_AF-A0A816Y9R8-F1
#
_entry.id   AF-A0A816Y9R8-F1
#
_cell.length_a   1.000
_cell.length_b   1.000
_cell.length_c   1.000
_cell.angle_alpha   90.00
_cell.angle_beta   90.00
_cell.angle_gamma   90.00
#
_symmetry.space_group_name_H-M   'P 1'
#
loop_
_entity.id
_entity.type
_entity.pdbx_description
1 polymer ?
#
loop_
_entity_poly.entity_id
_entity_poly.type
_entity_poly.pdbx_seq_one_letter_code
_entity_poly.pdbx_strand_id
1 'polypeptide(L)'
;MSIRIVSYNLLAPTLGDRPEIYRKCEPQFLKTDYRWNLIQSQLKQEINHHDNTIICLQEICLEFLPKLDLFFRESNYSFFQSLYGSRDTDYLGVGTAIPISMQLKSISYTRIGDYMRSMSKQRETKNGLFAWGQQWWQFLMSKFVEPFKDTWDLAMSQTNTLICLQVIIDHKTVYVANYHMPCLYLIPDLMQMHASVVKDRMFKLAAGQNFILSGDFNLKPRF
;
A
#
# COMPACT_ATOMS: atom_id res chain seq x y z
N MET A 1 -4.83 -26.01 9.21
CA MET A 1 -4.63 -25.77 7.77
C MET A 1 -3.62 -24.64 7.61
N SER A 2 -2.80 -24.69 6.56
CA SER A 2 -1.86 -23.62 6.19
C SER A 2 -2.58 -22.51 5.41
N ILE A 3 -1.97 -21.32 5.39
CA ILE A 3 -2.40 -20.20 4.55
C ILE A 3 -1.23 -19.88 3.64
N ARG A 4 -1.49 -19.67 2.35
CA ARG A 4 -0.50 -19.17 1.39
C ARG A 4 -0.76 -17.69 1.16
N ILE A 5 0.28 -16.86 1.28
CA ILE A 5 0.21 -15.43 0.97
C ILE A 5 1.13 -15.17 -0.21
N VAL A 6 0.59 -14.53 -1.24
CA VAL A 6 1.34 -14.07 -2.40
C VAL A 6 1.37 -12.55 -2.36
N SER A 7 2.56 -11.96 -2.44
CA SER A 7 2.73 -10.52 -2.56
C SER A 7 3.38 -10.23 -3.90
N TYR A 8 2.73 -9.43 -4.74
CA TYR A 8 3.23 -9.18 -6.09
C TYR A 8 2.91 -7.77 -6.60
N ASN A 9 3.96 -7.01 -6.93
CA ASN A 9 3.85 -5.73 -7.60
C ASN A 9 3.70 -5.96 -9.11
N LEU A 10 2.63 -5.46 -9.72
CA LEU A 10 2.28 -5.72 -11.12
C LEU A 10 3.04 -4.86 -12.13
N LEU A 11 3.75 -3.83 -11.67
CA LEU A 11 4.32 -2.77 -12.50
C LEU A 11 3.25 -2.11 -13.39
N ALA A 12 2.68 -1.00 -12.93
CA ALA A 12 1.58 -0.34 -13.65
C ALA A 12 1.99 0.05 -15.09
N PRO A 13 1.06 0.02 -16.08
CA PRO A 13 1.34 0.38 -17.48
C PRO A 13 2.06 1.70 -17.67
N THR A 14 1.64 2.75 -16.95
CA THR A 14 2.26 4.09 -16.97
C THR A 14 3.73 4.08 -16.56
N LEU A 15 4.16 3.09 -15.77
CA LEU A 15 5.53 2.90 -15.32
C LEU A 15 6.28 1.86 -16.17
N GLY A 16 5.59 0.82 -16.63
CA GLY A 16 6.17 -0.33 -17.32
C GLY A 16 6.37 -0.17 -18.82
N ASP A 17 5.50 0.57 -19.52
CA ASP A 17 5.53 0.72 -20.98
C ASP A 17 6.57 1.78 -21.43
N ARG A 18 7.78 1.69 -20.86
CA ARG A 18 8.87 2.67 -20.95
C ARG A 18 10.17 2.06 -21.48
N PRO A 19 10.27 1.75 -22.79
CA PRO A 19 11.45 1.09 -23.37
C PRO A 19 12.75 1.90 -23.20
N GLU A 20 12.66 3.21 -23.00
CA GLU A 20 13.81 4.08 -22.73
C GLU A 20 14.46 3.82 -21.36
N ILE A 21 13.66 3.34 -20.40
CA ILE A 21 14.11 2.90 -19.07
C ILE A 21 14.55 1.44 -19.14
N TYR A 22 13.73 0.56 -19.71
CA TYR A 22 13.96 -0.89 -19.73
C TYR A 22 14.74 -1.35 -20.97
N ARG A 23 15.91 -0.75 -21.21
CA ARG A 23 16.71 -0.95 -22.44
C ARG A 23 17.16 -2.39 -22.72
N LYS A 24 17.14 -3.26 -21.70
CA LYS A 24 17.50 -4.67 -21.81
C LYS A 24 16.29 -5.59 -22.09
N CYS A 25 15.08 -5.05 -22.04
CA CYS A 25 13.85 -5.76 -22.34
C CYS A 25 13.41 -5.40 -23.76
N GLU A 26 13.00 -6.40 -24.54
CA GLU A 26 12.42 -6.12 -25.86
C GLU A 26 11.12 -5.31 -25.68
N PRO A 27 10.91 -4.20 -26.43
CA PRO A 27 9.77 -3.32 -26.23
C PRO A 27 8.41 -4.03 -26.32
N GLN A 28 8.31 -5.11 -27.09
CA GLN A 28 7.12 -5.93 -27.21
C GLN A 28 6.72 -6.61 -25.88
N PHE A 29 7.69 -6.98 -25.05
CA PHE A 29 7.45 -7.62 -23.75
C PHE A 29 7.05 -6.63 -22.67
N LEU A 30 7.26 -5.34 -22.90
CA LEU A 30 6.82 -4.28 -22.00
C LEU A 30 5.33 -3.95 -22.19
N LYS A 31 4.74 -4.26 -23.35
CA LYS A 31 3.35 -3.92 -23.66
C LYS A 31 2.38 -4.50 -22.63
N THR A 32 1.45 -3.68 -22.15
CA THR A 32 0.46 -4.07 -21.12
C THR A 32 -0.23 -5.39 -21.42
N ASP A 33 -0.73 -5.60 -22.65
CA ASP A 33 -1.47 -6.83 -22.96
C ASP A 33 -0.58 -8.08 -22.95
N TYR A 34 0.67 -7.96 -23.41
CA TYR A 34 1.64 -9.05 -23.32
C TYR A 34 1.90 -9.40 -21.85
N ARG A 35 2.20 -8.40 -21.01
CA ARG A 35 2.45 -8.59 -19.57
C ARG A 35 1.23 -9.13 -18.86
N TRP A 36 0.03 -8.62 -19.18
CA TRP A 36 -1.22 -9.06 -18.57
C TRP A 36 -1.45 -10.56 -18.77
N ASN A 37 -1.21 -11.09 -19.97
CA ASN A 37 -1.37 -12.53 -20.23
C ASN A 37 -0.44 -13.38 -19.33
N LEU A 38 0.80 -12.92 -19.11
CA LEU A 38 1.74 -13.58 -18.21
C LEU A 38 1.35 -13.43 -16.74
N ILE A 39 0.95 -12.23 -16.32
CA ILE A 39 0.47 -11.93 -14.97
C ILE A 39 -0.74 -12.81 -14.65
N GLN A 40 -1.73 -12.85 -15.52
CA GLN A 40 -2.94 -13.65 -15.35
C GLN A 40 -2.60 -15.14 -15.23
N SER A 41 -1.68 -15.65 -16.06
CA SER A 41 -1.20 -17.03 -15.97
C SER A 41 -0.51 -17.30 -14.63
N GLN A 42 0.38 -16.41 -14.18
CA GLN A 42 1.07 -16.54 -12.89
C GLN A 42 0.08 -16.53 -11.73
N LEU A 43 -0.84 -15.57 -11.68
CA LEU A 43 -1.86 -15.48 -10.63
C LEU A 43 -2.74 -16.72 -10.59
N LYS A 44 -3.10 -17.29 -11.75
CA LYS A 44 -3.87 -18.54 -11.82
C LYS A 44 -3.09 -19.72 -11.26
N GLN A 45 -1.78 -19.81 -11.54
CA GLN A 45 -0.93 -20.85 -10.96
C GLN A 45 -0.85 -20.72 -9.43
N GLU A 46 -0.71 -19.49 -8.92
CA GLU A 46 -0.67 -19.22 -7.49
C GLU A 46 -1.98 -19.61 -6.78
N ILE A 47 -3.12 -19.26 -7.35
CA ILE A 47 -4.45 -19.63 -6.84
C ILE A 47 -4.61 -21.16 -6.80
N ASN A 48 -4.16 -21.86 -7.83
CA ASN A 48 -4.28 -23.32 -7.93
C ASN A 48 -3.30 -24.07 -7.01
N HIS A 49 -2.29 -23.40 -6.46
CA HIS A 49 -1.30 -24.05 -5.60
C HIS A 49 -1.88 -24.46 -4.24
N HIS A 50 -2.84 -23.69 -3.71
CA HIS A 50 -3.37 -23.93 -2.37
C HIS A 50 -4.76 -23.28 -2.21
N ASP A 51 -5.74 -24.01 -1.68
CA ASP A 51 -7.13 -23.52 -1.57
C ASP A 51 -7.25 -22.24 -0.73
N ASN A 52 -6.45 -22.13 0.33
CA ASN A 52 -6.34 -20.92 1.17
C ASN A 52 -5.23 -19.95 0.70
N THR A 53 -5.18 -19.65 -0.59
CA THR A 53 -4.25 -18.65 -1.12
C THR A 53 -4.87 -17.25 -1.06
N ILE A 54 -4.16 -16.30 -0.48
CA ILE A 54 -4.52 -14.88 -0.46
C ILE A 54 -3.52 -14.13 -1.33
N ILE A 55 -4.03 -13.33 -2.26
CA ILE A 55 -3.23 -12.58 -3.22
C ILE A 55 -3.21 -11.10 -2.82
N CYS A 56 -2.03 -10.54 -2.60
CA CYS A 56 -1.78 -9.14 -2.25
C CYS A 56 -1.01 -8.47 -3.39
N LEU A 57 -1.65 -7.51 -4.06
CA LEU A 57 -1.12 -6.84 -5.24
C LEU A 57 -0.76 -5.39 -4.97
N GLN A 58 0.36 -4.94 -5.53
CA GLN A 58 0.78 -3.54 -5.54
C GLN A 58 0.85 -3.03 -6.99
N GLU A 59 0.80 -1.71 -7.16
CA GLU A 59 0.75 -1.05 -8.48
C GLU A 59 -0.38 -1.56 -9.38
N ILE A 60 -1.52 -1.88 -8.76
CA ILE A 60 -2.78 -1.91 -9.51
C ILE A 60 -3.12 -0.47 -9.93
N CYS A 61 -3.87 -0.29 -11.00
CA CYS A 61 -4.23 1.03 -11.54
C CYS A 61 -5.57 0.94 -12.26
N LEU A 62 -6.13 2.06 -12.73
CA LEU A 62 -7.41 2.05 -13.45
C LEU A 62 -7.42 1.12 -14.65
N GLU A 63 -6.32 1.03 -15.40
CA GLU A 63 -6.21 0.13 -16.55
C GLU A 63 -6.26 -1.37 -16.14
N PHE A 64 -5.64 -1.75 -15.02
CA PHE A 64 -5.65 -3.14 -14.55
C PHE A 64 -6.91 -3.53 -13.78
N LEU A 65 -7.59 -2.60 -13.13
CA LEU A 65 -8.76 -2.90 -12.28
C LEU A 65 -9.84 -3.77 -12.95
N PRO A 66 -10.39 -3.43 -14.13
CA PRO A 66 -11.44 -4.25 -14.73
C PRO A 66 -10.94 -5.66 -15.09
N LYS A 67 -9.66 -5.79 -15.49
CA LYS A 67 -9.05 -7.09 -15.79
C LYS A 67 -8.91 -7.94 -14.53
N LEU A 68 -8.50 -7.34 -13.41
CA LEU A 68 -8.39 -8.00 -12.10
C LEU A 68 -9.75 -8.38 -11.53
N ASP A 69 -10.75 -7.50 -11.60
CA ASP A 69 -12.10 -7.76 -11.11
C ASP A 69 -12.73 -8.98 -11.82
N LEU A 70 -12.61 -9.04 -13.15
CA LEU A 70 -13.07 -10.19 -13.94
C LEU A 70 -12.31 -11.46 -13.57
N PHE A 71 -10.97 -11.40 -13.56
CA PHE A 71 -10.13 -12.55 -13.25
C PHE A 71 -10.43 -13.17 -11.86
N PHE A 72 -10.51 -12.34 -10.81
CA PHE A 72 -10.77 -12.84 -9.47
C PHE A 72 -12.20 -13.34 -9.32
N ARG A 73 -13.18 -12.69 -9.96
CA ARG A 73 -14.56 -13.18 -9.97
C ARG A 73 -14.67 -14.56 -10.62
N GLU A 74 -14.04 -14.75 -11.79
CA GLU A 74 -13.99 -16.05 -12.49
C GLU A 74 -13.26 -17.12 -11.67
N SER A 75 -12.31 -16.72 -10.82
CA SER A 75 -11.54 -17.61 -9.95
C SER A 75 -12.22 -17.91 -8.61
N ASN A 76 -13.46 -17.44 -8.38
CA ASN A 76 -14.16 -17.54 -7.09
C ASN A 76 -13.43 -16.82 -5.93
N TYR A 77 -12.91 -15.62 -6.20
CA TYR A 77 -12.27 -14.75 -5.23
C TYR A 77 -13.07 -13.45 -5.08
N SER A 78 -13.05 -12.89 -3.86
CA SER A 78 -13.46 -11.51 -3.60
C SER A 78 -12.22 -10.62 -3.61
N PHE A 79 -12.25 -9.55 -4.42
CA PHE A 79 -11.14 -8.60 -4.55
C PHE A 79 -11.48 -7.26 -3.92
N PHE A 80 -10.59 -6.78 -3.05
CA PHE A 80 -10.74 -5.52 -2.32
C PHE A 80 -9.57 -4.61 -2.64
N GLN A 81 -9.84 -3.35 -3.00
CA GLN A 81 -8.81 -2.47 -3.55
C GLN A 81 -8.93 -1.06 -2.99
N SER A 82 -7.80 -0.35 -2.96
CA SER A 82 -7.75 1.08 -2.74
C SER A 82 -6.76 1.72 -3.68
N LEU A 83 -7.28 2.50 -4.62
CA LEU A 83 -6.50 3.41 -5.44
C LEU A 83 -6.13 4.67 -4.64
N TYR A 84 -4.98 5.24 -4.98
CA TYR A 84 -4.42 6.48 -4.48
C TYR A 84 -3.59 7.13 -5.59
N GLY A 85 -2.81 8.17 -5.28
CA GLY A 85 -2.01 8.88 -6.28
C GLY A 85 -2.84 9.82 -7.15
N SER A 86 -2.36 10.06 -8.37
CA SER A 86 -2.92 11.04 -9.30
C SER A 86 -3.13 10.44 -10.69
N ARG A 87 -3.70 11.25 -11.59
CA ARG A 87 -3.89 10.90 -12.99
C ARG A 87 -2.58 10.49 -13.68
N ASP A 88 -1.46 11.12 -13.34
CA ASP A 88 -0.17 10.86 -13.97
C ASP A 88 0.38 9.46 -13.65
N THR A 89 -0.07 8.87 -12.55
CA THR A 89 0.29 7.51 -12.15
C THR A 89 -0.83 6.51 -12.43
N ASP A 90 -1.85 6.88 -13.21
CA ASP A 90 -3.08 6.09 -13.44
C ASP A 90 -3.77 5.63 -12.13
N TYR A 91 -3.69 6.47 -11.10
CA TYR A 91 -4.23 6.20 -9.77
C TYR A 91 -3.77 4.84 -9.21
N LEU A 92 -2.45 4.68 -9.02
CA LEU A 92 -1.85 3.49 -8.41
C LEU A 92 -2.57 3.08 -7.11
N GLY A 93 -2.59 1.79 -6.84
CA GLY A 93 -3.24 1.25 -5.67
C GLY A 93 -2.59 0.02 -5.11
N VAL A 94 -3.26 -0.50 -4.08
CA VAL A 94 -3.07 -1.84 -3.55
C VAL A 94 -4.38 -2.60 -3.61
N GLY A 95 -4.29 -3.92 -3.80
CA GLY A 95 -5.43 -4.82 -3.81
C GLY A 95 -5.16 -6.10 -3.03
N THR A 96 -6.18 -6.66 -2.41
CA THR A 96 -6.11 -7.96 -1.74
C THR A 96 -7.30 -8.81 -2.18
N ALA A 97 -7.01 -9.99 -2.72
CA ALA A 97 -8.01 -10.98 -3.11
C ALA A 97 -7.99 -12.18 -2.14
N ILE A 98 -9.17 -12.62 -1.72
CA ILE A 98 -9.36 -13.81 -0.89
C ILE A 98 -10.35 -14.77 -1.55
N PRO A 99 -10.22 -16.10 -1.39
CA PRO A 99 -11.21 -17.07 -1.83
C PRO A 99 -12.57 -16.79 -1.18
N ILE A 100 -13.66 -16.99 -1.90
CA ILE A 100 -15.02 -16.83 -1.34
C ILE A 100 -15.35 -17.82 -0.21
N SER A 101 -14.57 -18.91 -0.09
CA SER A 101 -14.67 -19.86 1.01
C SER A 101 -14.17 -19.27 2.34
N MET A 102 -13.35 -18.22 2.31
CA MET A 102 -12.92 -17.50 3.51
C MET A 102 -13.99 -16.53 3.98
N GLN A 103 -14.24 -16.48 5.28
CA GLN A 103 -15.19 -15.52 5.84
C GLN A 103 -14.49 -14.17 6.10
N LEU A 104 -14.83 -13.16 5.32
CA LEU A 104 -14.46 -11.77 5.63
C LEU A 104 -15.29 -11.24 6.82
N LYS A 105 -14.62 -10.68 7.83
CA LYS A 105 -15.28 -10.02 8.97
C LYS A 105 -15.26 -8.51 8.89
N SER A 106 -14.13 -7.93 8.50
CA SER A 106 -13.99 -6.49 8.37
C SER A 106 -12.86 -6.13 7.40
N ILE A 107 -12.93 -4.91 6.87
CA ILE A 107 -11.88 -4.31 6.05
C ILE A 107 -11.54 -2.95 6.66
N SER A 108 -10.25 -2.66 6.79
CA SER A 108 -9.76 -1.35 7.16
C SER A 108 -8.90 -0.78 6.04
N TYR A 109 -9.26 0.42 5.59
CA TYR A 109 -8.44 1.24 4.71
C TYR A 109 -7.82 2.36 5.54
N THR A 110 -6.50 2.47 5.53
CA THR A 110 -5.78 3.52 6.27
C THR A 110 -4.82 4.23 5.32
N ARG A 111 -5.11 5.48 4.96
CA ARG A 111 -4.10 6.34 4.32
C ARG A 111 -3.05 6.71 5.37
N ILE A 112 -1.81 6.30 5.14
CA ILE A 112 -0.77 6.40 6.17
C ILE A 112 -0.40 7.84 6.49
N GLY A 113 -0.30 8.71 5.47
CA GLY A 113 -0.03 10.13 5.68
C GLY A 113 -1.08 10.83 6.57
N ASP A 114 -2.36 10.56 6.33
CA ASP A 114 -3.47 11.09 7.15
C ASP A 114 -3.44 10.52 8.57
N TYR A 115 -3.13 9.24 8.71
CA TYR A 115 -2.99 8.60 10.03
C TYR A 115 -1.85 9.20 10.84
N MET A 116 -0.69 9.42 10.23
CA MET A 116 0.45 10.12 10.84
C MET A 116 0.06 11.52 11.33
N ARG A 117 -0.63 12.28 10.48
CA ARG A 117 -1.13 13.63 10.82
C ARG A 117 -2.09 13.61 12.01
N SER A 118 -2.97 12.62 12.08
CA SER A 118 -3.90 12.46 13.20
C SER A 118 -3.18 12.20 14.54
N MET A 119 -2.09 11.42 14.51
CA MET A 119 -1.27 11.15 15.71
C MET A 119 -0.47 12.37 16.16
N SER A 120 -0.02 13.22 15.22
CA SER A 120 0.66 14.48 15.54
C SER A 120 -0.27 15.49 16.23
N LYS A 121 -1.48 15.71 15.68
CA LYS A 121 -2.47 16.62 16.27
C LYS A 121 -2.91 16.22 17.69
N GLN A 122 -2.98 14.93 17.99
CA GLN A 122 -3.26 14.43 19.34
C GLN A 122 -2.17 14.78 20.36
N ARG A 123 -0.93 15.08 19.92
CA ARG A 123 0.16 15.51 20.80
C ARG A 123 0.11 17.01 21.10
N GLU A 124 -0.30 17.82 20.12
CA GLU A 124 -0.34 19.28 20.25
C GLU A 124 -1.46 19.78 21.20
N THR A 125 -2.60 19.08 21.25
CA THR A 125 -3.75 19.47 22.10
C THR A 125 -3.49 19.41 23.61
N LYS A 126 -2.32 18.94 24.06
CA LYS A 126 -1.91 18.97 25.47
C LYS A 126 -1.18 20.25 25.92
N ASN A 127 -0.83 21.16 25.00
CA ASN A 127 0.02 22.33 25.29
C ASN A 127 -0.67 23.69 25.01
N GLY A 128 -1.97 23.81 25.32
CA GLY A 128 -2.86 24.87 24.83
C GLY A 128 -2.56 26.33 25.22
N LEU A 129 -1.63 26.63 26.13
CA LEU A 129 -1.35 28.02 26.55
C LEU A 129 -0.09 28.63 25.92
N PHE A 130 0.83 27.83 25.37
CA PHE A 130 2.09 28.32 24.80
C PHE A 130 2.06 28.49 23.25
N ALA A 131 0.98 28.02 22.61
CA ALA A 131 0.89 27.89 21.16
C ALA A 131 0.67 29.22 20.40
N TRP A 132 0.00 30.21 21.00
CA TRP A 132 -0.33 31.48 20.34
C TRP A 132 0.91 32.32 20.01
N GLY A 133 1.84 32.49 20.97
CA GLY A 133 3.07 33.25 20.75
C GLY A 133 4.00 32.56 19.74
N GLN A 134 4.00 31.22 19.72
CA GLN A 134 4.79 30.42 18.79
C GLN A 134 4.28 30.55 17.35
N GLN A 135 2.96 30.60 17.14
CA GLN A 135 2.35 30.79 15.82
C GLN A 135 2.69 32.14 15.20
N TRP A 136 2.70 33.21 16.00
CA TRP A 136 3.09 34.55 15.53
C TRP A 136 4.56 34.63 15.14
N TRP A 137 5.45 34.00 15.92
CA TRP A 137 6.87 33.93 15.60
C TRP A 137 7.14 33.06 14.37
N GLN A 138 6.48 31.90 14.24
CA GLN A 138 6.58 31.06 13.05
C GLN A 138 6.09 31.76 11.78
N PHE A 139 4.98 32.50 11.85
CA PHE A 139 4.49 33.31 10.74
C PHE A 139 5.52 34.37 10.31
N LEU A 140 6.12 35.07 11.27
CA LEU A 140 7.18 36.06 11.00
C LEU A 140 8.42 35.42 10.36
N MET A 141 8.87 34.27 10.87
CA MET A 141 10.07 33.60 10.35
C MET A 141 9.84 32.89 9.00
N SER A 142 8.61 32.47 8.70
CA SER A 142 8.24 31.84 7.42
C SER A 142 8.41 32.75 6.20
N LYS A 143 8.52 34.07 6.41
CA LYS A 143 8.81 35.06 5.36
C LYS A 143 10.30 35.24 5.09
N PHE A 144 11.17 34.75 5.97
CA PHE A 144 12.63 34.93 5.89
C PHE A 144 13.40 33.61 5.71
N VAL A 145 12.73 32.48 5.86
CA VAL A 145 13.30 31.14 5.72
C VAL A 145 12.39 30.36 4.79
N GLU A 146 12.88 29.92 3.63
CA GLU A 146 12.18 28.86 2.89
C GLU A 146 12.09 27.66 3.85
N PRO A 147 10.89 27.20 4.21
CA PRO A 147 10.79 26.10 5.14
C PRO A 147 11.44 24.91 4.46
N PHE A 148 12.58 24.48 5.00
CA PHE A 148 13.13 23.17 4.71
C PHE A 148 11.97 22.20 4.88
N LYS A 149 11.50 21.58 3.79
CA LYS A 149 10.27 20.79 3.84
C LYS A 149 10.55 19.62 4.77
N ASP A 150 10.04 19.69 5.99
CA ASP A 150 10.29 18.71 7.03
C ASP A 150 9.92 17.32 6.49
N THR A 151 10.80 16.35 6.69
CA THR A 151 10.58 14.95 6.29
C THR A 151 9.25 14.44 6.83
N TRP A 152 8.83 14.91 8.01
CA TRP A 152 7.51 14.61 8.58
C TRP A 152 6.36 15.15 7.73
N ASP A 153 6.42 16.41 7.30
CA ASP A 153 5.41 17.01 6.44
C ASP A 153 5.34 16.29 5.09
N LEU A 154 6.49 15.92 4.54
CA LEU A 154 6.54 15.14 3.31
C LEU A 154 5.93 13.74 3.49
N ALA A 155 6.24 13.03 4.57
CA ALA A 155 5.64 11.75 4.91
C ALA A 155 4.12 11.85 5.09
N MET A 156 3.66 12.84 5.85
CA MET A 156 2.23 13.12 6.08
C MET A 156 1.47 13.58 4.82
N SER A 157 2.18 13.97 3.75
CA SER A 157 1.58 14.33 2.47
C SER A 157 1.39 13.14 1.52
N GLN A 158 2.01 11.99 1.81
CA GLN A 158 1.94 10.81 0.96
C GLN A 158 0.52 10.20 0.99
N THR A 159 0.09 9.70 -0.17
CA THR A 159 -1.29 9.20 -0.35
C THR A 159 -1.42 7.68 -0.24
N ASN A 160 -0.31 6.96 -0.03
CA ASN A 160 -0.26 5.51 0.04
C ASN A 160 -1.20 4.95 1.12
N THR A 161 -1.96 3.93 0.75
CA THR A 161 -2.97 3.29 1.60
C THR A 161 -2.52 1.90 2.04
N LEU A 162 -2.71 1.61 3.33
CA LEU A 162 -2.70 0.26 3.89
C LEU A 162 -4.12 -0.31 3.82
N ILE A 163 -4.28 -1.45 3.16
CA ILE A 163 -5.50 -2.26 3.23
C ILE A 163 -5.26 -3.41 4.22
N CYS A 164 -6.19 -3.64 5.14
CA CYS A 164 -6.13 -4.74 6.11
C CYS A 164 -7.47 -5.46 6.17
N LEU A 165 -7.47 -6.75 5.91
CA LEU A 165 -8.65 -7.62 5.98
C LEU A 165 -8.57 -8.45 7.25
N GLN A 166 -9.67 -8.52 7.98
CA GLN A 166 -9.88 -9.51 9.03
C GLN A 166 -10.62 -10.70 8.42
N VAL A 167 -9.94 -11.84 8.30
CA VAL A 167 -10.49 -13.06 7.71
C VAL A 167 -10.58 -14.16 8.75
N ILE A 168 -11.62 -14.97 8.66
CA ILE A 168 -11.75 -16.22 9.41
C ILE A 168 -11.50 -17.38 8.46
N ILE A 169 -10.54 -18.21 8.84
CA ILE A 169 -10.13 -19.42 8.13
C ILE A 169 -10.16 -20.53 9.17
N ASP A 170 -11.04 -21.53 8.98
CA ASP A 170 -11.24 -22.65 9.92
C ASP A 170 -11.42 -22.20 11.38
N HIS A 171 -12.33 -21.26 11.61
CA HIS A 171 -12.61 -20.67 12.94
C HIS A 171 -11.45 -19.89 13.58
N LYS A 172 -10.33 -19.69 12.87
CA LYS A 172 -9.22 -18.84 13.32
C LYS A 172 -9.27 -17.49 12.62
N THR A 173 -9.17 -16.43 13.42
CA THR A 173 -9.07 -15.06 12.91
C THR A 173 -7.62 -14.77 12.53
N VAL A 174 -7.42 -14.26 11.32
CA VAL A 174 -6.13 -13.77 10.81
C VAL A 174 -6.35 -12.39 10.20
N TYR A 175 -5.42 -11.48 10.45
CA TYR A 175 -5.39 -10.17 9.79
C TYR A 175 -4.38 -10.20 8.65
N VAL A 176 -4.79 -9.88 7.44
CA VAL A 176 -3.90 -9.82 6.28
C VAL A 176 -3.90 -8.41 5.74
N ALA A 177 -2.72 -7.79 5.75
CA ALA A 177 -2.53 -6.46 5.25
C ALA A 177 -1.58 -6.40 4.07
N ASN A 178 -1.84 -5.41 3.22
CA ASN A 178 -1.06 -5.13 2.04
C ASN A 178 -0.79 -3.62 1.97
N TYR A 179 0.47 -3.28 1.71
CA TYR A 179 0.93 -1.92 1.63
C TYR A 179 1.92 -1.74 0.47
N HIS A 180 1.86 -0.59 -0.18
CA HIS A 180 2.89 -0.19 -1.14
C HIS A 180 3.51 1.11 -0.63
N MET A 181 4.79 1.04 -0.27
CA MET A 181 5.57 2.15 0.29
C MET A 181 5.82 3.24 -0.76
N PRO A 182 5.85 4.53 -0.39
CA PRO A 182 6.28 5.60 -1.30
C PRO A 182 7.59 5.26 -2.02
N CYS A 183 7.75 5.67 -3.28
CA CYS A 183 8.96 5.39 -4.08
C CYS A 183 9.97 6.54 -3.96
N LEU A 184 10.34 6.92 -2.73
CA LEU A 184 11.21 8.07 -2.41
C LEU A 184 12.57 7.63 -1.85
N TYR A 185 13.32 6.85 -2.64
CA TYR A 185 14.59 6.23 -2.22
C TYR A 185 15.68 7.22 -1.76
N LEU A 186 15.60 8.48 -2.20
CA LEU A 186 16.55 9.53 -1.80
C LEU A 186 16.26 10.08 -0.40
N ILE A 187 15.15 9.68 0.23
CA ILE A 187 14.71 10.14 1.54
C ILE A 187 14.38 8.91 2.42
N PRO A 188 15.40 8.13 2.84
CA PRO A 188 15.19 6.89 3.58
C PRO A 188 14.45 7.11 4.92
N ASP A 189 14.62 8.27 5.55
CA ASP A 189 13.93 8.62 6.79
C ASP A 189 12.41 8.61 6.62
N LEU A 190 11.89 9.11 5.50
CA LEU A 190 10.46 9.08 5.19
C LEU A 190 9.95 7.63 5.09
N MET A 191 10.73 6.77 4.45
CA MET A 191 10.42 5.36 4.28
C MET A 191 10.38 4.64 5.64
N GLN A 192 11.32 4.95 6.53
CA GLN A 192 11.35 4.43 7.90
C GLN A 192 10.16 4.91 8.72
N MET A 193 9.78 6.19 8.61
CA MET A 193 8.60 6.73 9.28
C MET A 193 7.33 5.96 8.87
N HIS A 194 7.14 5.76 7.56
CA HIS A 194 6.03 4.98 7.04
C HIS A 194 6.07 3.51 7.52
N ALA A 195 7.22 2.85 7.45
CA ALA A 195 7.38 1.48 7.92
C ALA A 195 7.00 1.32 9.41
N SER A 196 7.49 2.23 10.26
CA SER A 196 7.16 2.23 11.70
C SER A 196 5.66 2.44 11.92
N VAL A 197 5.05 3.39 11.22
CA VAL A 197 3.63 3.72 11.39
C VAL A 197 2.73 2.60 10.89
N VAL A 198 3.06 1.97 9.76
CA VAL A 198 2.34 0.81 9.22
C VAL A 198 2.40 -0.35 10.20
N LYS A 199 3.60 -0.65 10.74
CA LYS A 199 3.79 -1.69 11.76
C LYS A 199 2.92 -1.41 13.00
N ASP A 200 2.98 -0.21 13.56
CA ASP A 200 2.20 0.15 14.75
C ASP A 200 0.68 0.14 14.46
N ARG A 201 0.28 0.56 13.27
CA ARG A 201 -1.12 0.48 12.82
C ARG A 201 -1.59 -0.97 12.76
N MET A 202 -0.75 -1.89 12.27
CA MET A 202 -1.06 -3.32 12.22
C MET A 202 -1.20 -3.93 13.61
N PHE A 203 -0.30 -3.62 14.54
CA PHE A 203 -0.45 -4.06 15.94
C PHE A 203 -1.76 -3.59 16.56
N LYS A 204 -2.17 -2.34 16.29
CA LYS A 204 -3.46 -1.80 16.76
C LYS A 204 -4.66 -2.48 16.10
N LEU A 205 -4.61 -2.71 14.79
CA LEU A 205 -5.71 -3.36 14.06
C LEU A 205 -5.90 -4.83 14.47
N ALA A 206 -4.78 -5.55 14.63
CA ALA A 206 -4.81 -6.96 15.01
C ALA A 206 -5.18 -7.18 16.49
N ALA A 207 -5.02 -6.17 17.35
CA ALA A 207 -5.40 -6.22 18.76
C ALA A 207 -4.89 -7.48 19.50
N GLY A 208 -3.62 -7.85 19.26
CA GLY A 208 -2.98 -9.03 19.84
C GLY A 208 -3.23 -10.35 19.10
N GLN A 209 -4.02 -10.35 18.03
CA GLN A 209 -4.22 -11.51 17.15
C GLN A 209 -3.08 -11.64 16.14
N ASN A 210 -2.98 -12.82 15.52
CA ASN A 210 -2.01 -13.09 14.47
C ASN A 210 -2.32 -12.24 13.23
N PHE A 211 -1.28 -11.63 12.66
CA PHE A 211 -1.39 -10.87 11.43
C PHE A 211 -0.22 -11.13 10.49
N ILE A 212 -0.47 -10.88 9.21
CA ILE A 212 0.51 -10.90 8.14
C ILE A 212 0.50 -9.51 7.50
N LEU A 213 1.67 -8.89 7.43
CA LEU A 213 1.88 -7.64 6.71
C LEU A 213 2.72 -7.95 5.46
N SER A 214 2.10 -7.82 4.30
CA SER A 214 2.70 -7.98 2.98
C SER A 214 2.80 -6.64 2.27
N GLY A 215 3.53 -6.59 1.16
CA GLY A 215 3.69 -5.35 0.42
C GLY A 215 4.99 -5.23 -0.34
N ASP A 216 5.05 -4.17 -1.12
CA ASP A 216 6.31 -3.65 -1.65
C ASP A 216 6.76 -2.50 -0.75
N PHE A 217 7.81 -2.78 0.04
CA PHE A 217 8.32 -1.83 1.03
C PHE A 217 9.36 -0.89 0.47
N ASN A 218 9.83 -1.07 -0.77
CA ASN A 218 10.86 -0.21 -1.37
C ASN A 218 12.11 -0.03 -0.47
N LEU A 219 12.37 -1.01 0.41
CA LEU A 219 13.46 -1.04 1.39
C LEU A 219 14.18 -2.39 1.29
N LYS A 220 15.52 -2.36 1.39
CA LYS A 220 16.34 -3.57 1.46
C LYS A 220 16.53 -4.02 2.91
N PRO A 221 16.78 -5.31 3.19
CA PRO A 221 16.97 -5.81 4.55
C PRO A 221 18.18 -5.24 5.32
N ARG A 222 19.08 -4.50 4.67
CA ARG A 222 20.33 -3.96 5.26
C ARG A 222 20.27 -2.47 5.60
N PHE A 223 19.07 -1.89 5.64
CA PHE A 223 18.86 -0.56 6.22
C PHE A 223 18.64 -0.68 7.72
#